data_AF-A0A9N9X2G1-F1
#
_entry.id   AF-A0A9N9X2G1-F1
#
_cell.length_a   1.000
_cell.length_b   1.000
_cell.length_c   1.000
_cell.angle_alpha   90.00
_cell.angle_beta   90.00
_cell.angle_gamma   90.00
#
_symmetry.space_group_name_H-M   'P 1'
#
loop_
_entity.id
_entity.type
_entity.pdbx_description
1 polymer ?
#
loop_
_entity_poly.entity_id
_entity_poly.type
_entity_poly.pdbx_seq_one_letter_code
_entity_poly.pdbx_strand_id
1 'polypeptide(L)'
;MASYGEMNPTPYTIITFPFLFAVMFGDLGHGFVMALFGAWMVFKEKPLAAKKSDNEIWNIFFGGRYIILLMGCFSMYTGLIYNDVFAKSLNIFGSSWRNNINESSKIVGTEFFLDPKTTESYLGTPYFKDKLSIITEFIPQVIFLVFLFLYMVILMFIKWFMYFANVVGEFQPFLFL
;
A
#
# COMPACT_ATOMS: atom_id res chain seq x y z
N MET A 1 -1.96 -27.51 -10.93
CA MET A 1 -0.83 -27.77 -9.99
C MET A 1 0.43 -27.28 -10.67
N ALA A 2 1.28 -26.54 -9.96
CA ALA A 2 2.55 -26.07 -10.52
C ALA A 2 3.45 -27.27 -10.85
N SER A 3 4.20 -27.18 -11.94
CA SER A 3 5.12 -28.24 -12.35
C SER A 3 6.32 -28.30 -11.42
N TYR A 4 6.90 -29.49 -11.28
CA TYR A 4 8.05 -29.71 -10.41
C TYR A 4 9.25 -28.91 -10.95
N GLY A 5 9.82 -28.02 -10.14
CA GLY A 5 10.90 -27.10 -10.54
C GLY A 5 10.44 -25.71 -11.00
N GLU A 6 9.13 -25.45 -11.11
CA GLU A 6 8.61 -24.11 -11.31
C GLU A 6 8.66 -23.29 -10.01
N MET A 7 9.00 -22.01 -10.13
CA MET A 7 9.04 -21.11 -8.98
C MET A 7 7.62 -20.85 -8.48
N ASN A 8 7.39 -21.11 -7.19
CA ASN A 8 6.09 -20.89 -6.57
C ASN A 8 5.77 -19.37 -6.56
N PRO A 9 4.64 -18.93 -7.16
CA PRO A 9 4.26 -17.51 -7.15
C PRO A 9 3.70 -17.04 -5.80
N THR A 10 3.30 -17.96 -4.92
CA THR A 10 2.61 -17.68 -3.64
C THR A 10 3.34 -16.67 -2.73
N PRO A 11 4.67 -16.74 -2.54
CA PRO A 11 5.40 -15.78 -1.71
C PRO A 11 5.32 -14.33 -2.24
N TYR A 12 5.10 -14.15 -3.54
CA TYR A 12 4.90 -12.83 -4.11
C TYR A 12 3.46 -12.37 -3.87
N THR A 13 2.50 -13.24 -4.20
CA THR A 13 1.07 -12.92 -4.09
C THR A 13 0.67 -12.56 -2.66
N ILE A 14 1.26 -13.18 -1.64
CA ILE A 14 0.91 -12.90 -0.24
C ILE A 14 1.20 -11.45 0.19
N ILE A 15 2.14 -10.75 -0.49
CA ILE A 15 2.48 -9.35 -0.20
C ILE A 15 1.87 -8.42 -1.25
N THR A 16 2.01 -8.75 -2.55
CA THR A 16 1.58 -7.86 -3.63
C THR A 16 0.07 -7.74 -3.73
N PHE A 17 -0.69 -8.80 -3.44
CA PHE A 17 -2.15 -8.74 -3.49
C PHE A 17 -2.73 -7.79 -2.42
N PRO A 18 -2.39 -7.93 -1.12
CA PRO A 18 -2.87 -6.98 -0.11
C PRO A 18 -2.38 -5.54 -0.34
N PHE A 19 -1.20 -5.37 -0.92
CA PHE A 19 -0.67 -4.05 -1.27
C PHE A 19 -1.48 -3.40 -2.40
N LEU A 20 -1.73 -4.12 -3.50
CA LEU A 20 -2.54 -3.59 -4.60
C LEU A 20 -3.96 -3.26 -4.14
N PHE A 21 -4.53 -4.09 -3.28
CA PHE A 21 -5.79 -3.80 -2.59
C PHE A 21 -5.70 -2.50 -1.79
N ALA A 22 -4.64 -2.30 -1.01
CA ALA A 22 -4.45 -1.10 -0.20
C ALA A 22 -4.31 0.19 -1.01
N VAL A 23 -3.67 0.15 -2.19
CA VAL A 23 -3.61 1.31 -3.09
C VAL A 23 -5.01 1.67 -3.61
N MET A 24 -5.82 0.66 -3.93
CA MET A 24 -7.19 0.88 -4.44
C MET A 24 -8.17 1.32 -3.34
N PHE A 25 -8.02 0.80 -2.13
CA PHE A 25 -8.91 1.08 -1.01
C PHE A 25 -8.49 2.29 -0.16
N GLY A 26 -7.28 2.81 -0.39
CA GLY A 26 -6.49 3.78 0.39
C GLY A 26 -7.21 4.86 1.19
N ASP A 27 -7.96 4.45 2.22
CA ASP A 27 -8.60 5.28 3.23
C ASP A 27 -8.14 4.77 4.59
N LEU A 28 -7.62 5.68 5.41
CA LEU A 28 -7.13 5.37 6.75
C LEU A 28 -8.25 4.86 7.66
N GLY A 29 -9.43 5.49 7.57
CA GLY A 29 -10.57 5.18 8.42
C GLY A 29 -11.12 3.79 8.17
N HIS A 30 -11.41 3.49 6.90
CA HIS A 30 -11.88 2.16 6.52
C HIS A 30 -10.80 1.08 6.72
N GLY A 31 -9.54 1.38 6.40
CA GLY A 31 -8.41 0.50 6.65
C GLY A 31 -8.25 0.15 8.14
N PHE A 32 -8.50 1.10 9.05
CA PHE A 32 -8.45 0.89 10.49
C PHE A 32 -9.55 -0.05 10.98
N VAL A 33 -10.78 0.09 10.49
CA VAL A 33 -11.89 -0.82 10.82
C VAL A 33 -11.59 -2.24 10.33
N MET A 34 -11.07 -2.38 9.11
CA MET A 34 -10.68 -3.68 8.56
C MET A 34 -9.51 -4.32 9.33
N ALA A 35 -8.52 -3.54 9.73
CA ALA A 35 -7.39 -4.01 10.52
C ALA A 35 -7.83 -4.48 11.92
N LEU A 36 -8.73 -3.75 12.58
CA LEU A 36 -9.31 -4.16 13.87
C LEU A 36 -10.10 -5.46 13.75
N PHE A 37 -10.91 -5.60 12.70
CA PHE A 37 -11.66 -6.82 12.44
C PHE A 37 -10.73 -8.03 12.18
N GLY A 38 -9.70 -7.83 11.35
CA GLY A 38 -8.67 -8.85 11.10
C GLY A 38 -7.90 -9.23 12.38
N ALA A 39 -7.48 -8.25 13.17
CA ALA A 39 -6.77 -8.46 14.43
C ALA A 39 -7.63 -9.21 15.44
N TRP A 40 -8.91 -8.87 15.58
CA TRP A 40 -9.85 -9.59 16.43
C TRP A 40 -9.95 -11.07 16.04
N MET A 41 -10.04 -11.38 14.75
CA MET A 41 -10.07 -12.77 14.25
C MET A 41 -8.78 -13.53 14.54
N VAL A 42 -7.63 -12.87 14.40
CA VAL A 42 -6.32 -13.48 14.69
C VAL A 42 -6.17 -13.74 16.19
N PHE A 43 -6.53 -12.79 17.06
CA PHE A 43 -6.44 -12.98 18.52
C PHE A 43 -7.37 -14.06 19.06
N LYS A 44 -8.52 -14.27 18.41
CA LYS A 44 -9.52 -15.26 18.82
C LYS A 44 -9.48 -16.53 17.96
N GLU A 45 -8.36 -16.82 17.30
CA GLU A 45 -8.28 -17.97 16.38
C GLU A 45 -8.55 -19.32 17.07
N LYS A 46 -8.07 -19.54 18.30
CA LYS A 46 -8.26 -20.82 19.03
C LYS A 46 -9.73 -21.11 19.36
N PRO A 47 -10.49 -20.19 19.98
CA PRO A 47 -11.92 -20.43 20.24
C PRO A 47 -12.78 -20.44 18.96
N LEU A 48 -12.42 -19.68 17.92
CA LEU A 48 -13.18 -19.67 16.65
C LEU A 48 -12.92 -20.93 15.81
N ALA A 49 -11.69 -21.45 15.80
CA ALA A 49 -11.38 -22.70 15.12
C ALA A 49 -12.05 -23.92 15.78
N ALA A 50 -12.22 -23.89 17.11
CA ALA A 50 -12.92 -24.93 17.85
C ALA A 50 -14.44 -24.95 17.57
N LYS A 51 -15.01 -23.80 17.21
CA LYS A 51 -16.42 -23.65 16.85
C LYS A 51 -16.58 -23.84 15.34
N LYS A 52 -16.65 -25.09 14.88
CA LYS A 52 -16.98 -25.41 13.47
C LYS A 52 -18.28 -24.69 13.09
N SER A 53 -18.20 -23.76 12.15
CA SER A 53 -19.36 -23.14 11.54
C SER A 53 -19.68 -23.85 10.24
N ASP A 54 -20.96 -24.14 10.00
CA ASP A 54 -21.41 -24.74 8.74
C ASP A 54 -21.52 -23.73 7.59
N ASN A 55 -21.30 -22.43 7.86
CA ASN A 55 -21.34 -21.37 6.87
C ASN A 55 -20.03 -21.32 6.06
N GLU A 56 -20.12 -21.64 4.76
CA GLU A 56 -18.97 -21.60 3.84
C GLU A 56 -18.29 -20.23 3.78
N ILE A 57 -19.09 -19.15 3.79
CA ILE A 57 -18.59 -17.76 3.77
C ILE A 57 -17.70 -17.46 4.99
N TRP A 58 -18.10 -17.94 6.16
CA TRP A 58 -17.33 -17.74 7.39
C TRP A 58 -16.00 -18.51 7.35
N ASN A 59 -16.00 -19.70 6.77
CA ASN A 59 -14.81 -20.54 6.64
C ASN A 59 -13.77 -19.93 5.68
N ILE A 60 -14.22 -19.29 4.59
CA ILE A 60 -13.35 -18.55 3.66
C ILE A 60 -12.71 -17.35 4.37
N PHE A 61 -13.51 -16.54 5.08
CA PHE A 61 -13.02 -15.38 5.81
C PHE A 61 -12.01 -15.76 6.92
N PHE A 62 -12.30 -16.83 7.66
CA PHE A 62 -11.42 -17.35 8.71
C PHE A 62 -10.11 -17.94 8.15
N GLY A 63 -10.17 -18.59 6.98
CA GLY A 63 -8.99 -19.05 6.24
C GLY A 63 -8.10 -17.88 5.81
N GLY A 64 -8.71 -16.75 5.43
CA GLY A 64 -8.03 -15.52 5.01
C GLY A 64 -7.60 -14.56 6.15
N ARG A 65 -7.66 -14.96 7.42
CA ARG A 65 -7.47 -14.06 8.58
C ARG A 65 -6.22 -13.17 8.52
N TYR A 66 -5.08 -13.72 8.12
CA TYR A 66 -3.84 -12.95 8.00
C TYR A 66 -3.83 -12.01 6.80
N ILE A 67 -4.46 -12.41 5.68
CA ILE A 67 -4.57 -11.59 4.47
C ILE A 67 -5.43 -10.35 4.77
N ILE A 68 -6.54 -10.52 5.49
CA ILE A 68 -7.43 -9.41 5.87
C ILE A 68 -6.71 -8.42 6.79
N LEU A 69 -5.93 -8.92 7.76
CA LEU A 69 -5.11 -8.08 8.63
C LEU A 69 -4.06 -7.30 7.81
N LEU A 70 -3.35 -7.98 6.90
CA LEU A 70 -2.36 -7.35 6.04
C LEU A 70 -2.98 -6.27 5.13
N MET A 71 -4.16 -6.53 4.57
CA MET A 71 -4.93 -5.59 3.75
C MET A 71 -5.30 -4.32 4.53
N GLY A 72 -5.79 -4.47 5.77
CA GLY A 72 -6.08 -3.33 6.63
C GLY A 72 -4.84 -2.50 6.98
N CYS A 73 -3.73 -3.17 7.35
CA CYS A 73 -2.47 -2.50 7.69
C CYS A 73 -1.89 -1.70 6.51
N PHE A 74 -1.83 -2.30 5.32
CA PHE A 74 -1.36 -1.57 4.14
C PHE A 74 -2.31 -0.46 3.71
N SER A 75 -3.63 -0.64 3.85
CA SER A 75 -4.60 0.42 3.54
C SER A 75 -4.48 1.62 4.47
N MET A 76 -4.17 1.41 5.76
CA MET A 76 -3.90 2.52 6.68
C MET A 76 -2.63 3.27 6.26
N TYR A 77 -1.60 2.55 5.82
CA TYR A 77 -0.36 3.16 5.34
C TYR A 77 -0.59 4.00 4.07
N THR A 78 -1.30 3.47 3.07
CA THR A 78 -1.63 4.23 1.86
C THR A 78 -2.61 5.37 2.13
N GLY A 79 -3.59 5.19 3.01
CA GLY A 79 -4.53 6.25 3.44
C GLY A 79 -3.84 7.41 4.17
N LEU A 80 -2.81 7.14 4.97
CA LEU A 80 -1.94 8.17 5.55
C LEU A 80 -1.17 8.94 4.47
N ILE A 81 -0.66 8.25 3.45
CA ILE A 81 0.03 8.87 2.32
C ILE A 81 -0.93 9.73 1.50
N TYR A 82 -2.16 9.25 1.26
CA TYR A 82 -3.19 9.99 0.52
C TYR A 82 -3.79 11.14 1.30
N ASN A 83 -3.52 11.21 2.62
CA ASN A 83 -4.09 12.21 3.50
C ASN A 83 -5.63 12.23 3.41
N ASP A 84 -6.25 11.05 3.43
CA ASP A 84 -7.71 10.90 3.41
C ASP A 84 -8.17 9.98 4.56
N VAL A 85 -9.03 10.52 5.40
CA VAL A 85 -9.72 9.81 6.48
C VAL A 85 -11.22 10.06 6.32
N PHE A 86 -11.96 9.04 5.87
CA PHE A 86 -13.41 9.14 5.65
C PHE A 86 -13.83 10.35 4.77
N ALA A 87 -13.13 10.57 3.66
CA ALA A 87 -13.32 11.72 2.76
C ALA A 87 -13.02 13.09 3.41
N LYS A 88 -12.20 13.11 4.47
CA LYS A 88 -11.69 14.31 5.12
C LYS A 88 -10.18 14.31 5.08
N SER A 89 -9.60 15.41 4.59
CA SER A 89 -8.16 15.62 4.67
C SER A 89 -7.73 15.94 6.09
N LEU A 90 -6.61 15.36 6.52
CA LEU A 90 -6.00 15.71 7.79
C LEU A 90 -5.03 16.86 7.60
N ASN A 91 -5.09 17.83 8.50
CA ASN A 91 -4.16 18.93 8.53
C ASN A 91 -3.07 18.68 9.60
N ILE A 92 -2.27 17.62 9.42
CA ILE A 92 -1.28 17.18 10.43
C ILE A 92 -0.14 18.20 10.59
N PHE A 93 0.26 18.84 9.49
CA PHE A 93 1.41 19.74 9.44
C PHE A 93 1.06 21.23 9.28
N GLY A 94 -0.23 21.57 9.27
CA GLY A 94 -0.70 22.92 8.91
C GLY A 94 -0.77 23.13 7.39
N SER A 95 -1.67 24.00 6.94
CA SER A 95 -1.78 24.33 5.52
C SER A 95 -0.75 25.41 5.17
N SER A 96 0.07 25.14 4.15
CA SER A 96 1.00 26.14 3.60
C SER A 96 0.25 27.31 2.93
N TRP A 97 -1.01 27.10 2.54
CA TRP A 97 -1.85 28.13 1.94
C TRP A 97 -2.59 28.96 2.99
N ARG A 98 -2.62 30.29 2.79
CA ARG A 98 -3.35 31.26 3.61
C ARG A 98 -4.28 32.10 2.74
N ASN A 99 -5.51 32.32 3.22
CA ASN A 99 -6.47 33.21 2.56
C ASN A 99 -6.31 34.64 3.10
N ASN A 100 -5.74 35.54 2.29
CA ASN A 100 -5.55 36.96 2.66
C ASN A 100 -6.66 37.85 2.12
N ILE A 101 -7.90 37.41 2.29
CA ILE A 101 -9.05 38.14 1.78
C ILE A 101 -9.44 39.19 2.83
N ASN A 102 -9.23 40.46 2.51
CA ASN A 102 -9.72 41.58 3.31
C ASN A 102 -11.22 41.79 3.06
N GLU A 103 -11.97 42.24 4.07
CA GLU A 103 -13.41 42.56 3.95
C GLU A 103 -13.69 43.49 2.75
N SER A 104 -12.80 44.44 2.48
CA SER A 104 -12.89 45.36 1.34
C SER A 104 -12.73 44.69 -0.04
N SER A 105 -11.95 43.61 -0.17
CA SER A 105 -11.79 42.89 -1.44
C SER A 105 -12.86 41.83 -1.69
N LYS A 106 -13.59 41.39 -0.64
CA LYS A 106 -14.80 40.58 -0.74
C LYS A 106 -15.97 41.31 -1.42
N ILE A 107 -16.07 42.62 -1.19
CA ILE A 107 -17.20 43.47 -1.62
C ILE A 107 -17.09 43.84 -3.10
N VAL A 108 -15.87 43.92 -3.65
CA VAL A 108 -15.62 44.39 -5.02
C VAL A 108 -15.92 43.31 -6.09
N GLY A 109 -16.22 42.07 -5.70
CA GLY A 109 -16.63 41.01 -6.63
C GLY A 109 -15.55 40.59 -7.64
N THR A 110 -14.31 41.00 -7.42
CA THR A 110 -13.15 40.56 -8.22
C THR A 110 -12.78 39.14 -7.84
N GLU A 111 -12.73 38.22 -8.81
CA GLU A 111 -12.22 36.87 -8.59
C GLU A 111 -10.77 36.92 -8.13
N PHE A 112 -10.51 36.41 -6.93
CA PHE A 112 -9.18 36.43 -6.32
C PHE A 112 -8.54 35.06 -6.49
N PHE A 113 -7.53 34.98 -7.36
CA PHE A 113 -6.70 33.78 -7.51
C PHE A 113 -5.56 33.81 -6.48
N LEU A 114 -5.35 32.69 -5.78
CA LEU A 114 -4.22 32.56 -4.87
C LEU A 114 -2.94 32.35 -5.68
N ASP A 115 -2.07 33.36 -5.73
CA ASP A 115 -0.77 33.24 -6.41
C ASP A 115 0.28 32.63 -5.47
N PRO A 116 0.85 31.44 -5.81
CA PRO A 116 1.89 30.81 -5.00
C PRO A 116 3.18 31.63 -4.87
N LYS A 117 3.38 32.66 -5.72
CA LYS A 117 4.58 33.52 -5.67
C LYS A 117 4.53 34.54 -4.54
N THR A 118 3.34 34.85 -4.02
CA THR A 118 3.18 35.85 -2.94
C THR A 118 3.32 35.20 -1.57
N THR A 119 4.24 35.72 -0.74
CA THR A 119 4.50 35.23 0.63
C THR A 119 3.30 35.38 1.55
N GLU A 120 2.40 36.32 1.25
CA GLU A 120 1.13 36.46 1.95
C GLU A 120 0.28 35.19 1.75
N SER A 121 0.13 34.72 0.50
CA SER A 121 -0.82 33.66 0.13
C SER A 121 -0.27 32.24 0.32
N TYR A 122 1.04 32.09 0.26
CA TYR A 122 1.72 30.80 0.42
C TYR A 122 2.94 30.91 1.34
N LEU A 123 2.91 30.14 2.42
CA LEU A 123 4.03 29.94 3.32
C LEU A 123 4.95 28.85 2.76
N GLY A 124 6.02 29.26 2.09
CA GLY A 124 7.07 28.33 1.64
C GLY A 124 7.62 28.67 0.27
N THR A 125 8.28 27.70 -0.37
CA THR A 125 8.72 27.80 -1.76
C THR A 125 7.87 26.89 -2.65
N PRO A 126 7.24 27.39 -3.72
CA PRO A 126 6.22 26.65 -4.48
C PRO A 126 6.63 25.32 -5.10
N TYR A 127 7.90 25.16 -5.50
CA TYR A 127 8.27 24.03 -6.36
C TYR A 127 9.57 23.29 -5.99
N PHE A 128 10.35 23.72 -4.98
CA PHE A 128 11.69 23.12 -4.78
C PHE A 128 12.17 22.86 -3.35
N LYS A 129 11.41 23.21 -2.29
CA LYS A 129 11.83 22.91 -0.90
C LYS A 129 10.71 22.39 0.01
N ASP A 130 9.63 21.86 -0.56
CA ASP A 130 8.60 21.20 0.25
C ASP A 130 9.09 19.81 0.69
N LYS A 131 10.01 19.82 1.67
CA LYS A 131 10.64 18.61 2.21
C LYS A 131 9.61 17.65 2.77
N LEU A 132 8.47 18.16 3.24
CA LEU A 132 7.38 17.36 3.75
C LEU A 132 6.80 16.48 2.64
N SER A 133 6.29 17.03 1.53
CA SER A 133 5.76 16.22 0.42
C SER A 133 6.81 15.28 -0.19
N ILE A 134 8.07 15.70 -0.26
CA ILE A 134 9.16 14.83 -0.70
C ILE A 134 9.35 13.64 0.25
N ILE A 135 9.27 13.86 1.58
CA ILE A 135 9.45 12.81 2.57
C ILE A 135 8.19 11.95 2.79
N THR A 136 7.00 12.53 2.71
CA THR A 136 5.73 11.85 3.03
C THR A 136 5.06 11.21 1.82
N GLU A 137 5.31 11.69 0.60
CA GLU A 137 4.77 11.09 -0.63
C GLU A 137 5.87 10.45 -1.46
N PHE A 138 6.92 11.20 -1.83
CA PHE A 138 7.91 10.73 -2.80
C PHE A 138 8.84 9.63 -2.24
N ILE A 139 9.39 9.80 -1.04
CA ILE A 139 10.27 8.79 -0.41
C ILE A 139 9.54 7.45 -0.16
N PRO A 140 8.38 7.40 0.49
CA PRO A 140 7.67 6.14 0.70
C PRO A 140 7.24 5.49 -0.61
N GLN A 141 6.86 6.25 -1.64
CA GLN A 141 6.53 5.72 -2.96
C GLN A 141 7.76 5.12 -3.67
N VAL A 142 8.91 5.82 -3.64
CA VAL A 142 10.17 5.34 -4.25
C VAL A 142 10.73 4.14 -3.50
N ILE A 143 10.74 4.17 -2.16
CA ILE A 143 11.18 3.05 -1.33
C ILE A 143 10.31 1.83 -1.59
N PHE A 144 8.99 2.00 -1.59
CA PHE A 144 8.06 0.91 -1.86
C PHE A 144 8.27 0.29 -3.25
N LEU A 145 8.37 1.13 -4.28
CA LEU A 145 8.61 0.68 -5.65
C LEU A 145 9.93 -0.07 -5.77
N VAL A 146 11.00 0.47 -5.17
CA VAL A 146 12.32 -0.17 -5.16
C VAL A 146 12.27 -1.50 -4.41
N PHE A 147 11.61 -1.60 -3.27
CA PHE A 147 11.52 -2.88 -2.55
C PHE A 147 10.76 -3.95 -3.32
N LEU A 148 9.71 -3.60 -4.07
CA LEU A 148 8.99 -4.58 -4.90
C LEU A 148 9.79 -4.96 -6.15
N PHE A 149 10.29 -3.98 -6.90
CA PHE A 149 10.99 -4.24 -8.17
C PHE A 149 12.40 -4.80 -7.97
N LEU A 150 13.17 -4.28 -7.02
CA LEU A 150 14.53 -4.76 -6.73
C LEU A 150 14.48 -6.20 -6.19
N TYR A 151 13.48 -6.54 -5.37
CA TYR A 151 13.31 -7.91 -4.88
C TYR A 151 13.09 -8.91 -6.02
N MET A 152 12.22 -8.58 -6.99
CA MET A 152 11.99 -9.42 -8.17
C MET A 152 13.23 -9.57 -9.05
N VAL A 153 13.98 -8.48 -9.24
CA VAL A 153 15.22 -8.47 -10.02
C VAL A 153 16.31 -9.32 -9.33
N ILE A 154 16.45 -9.21 -8.01
CA ILE A 154 17.41 -10.01 -7.24
C ILE A 154 17.07 -11.51 -7.35
N LEU A 155 15.81 -11.89 -7.29
CA LEU A 155 15.41 -13.31 -7.40
C LEU A 155 15.61 -13.86 -8.81
N MET A 156 15.49 -13.03 -9.84
CA MET A 156 15.86 -13.40 -11.20
C MET A 156 17.36 -13.67 -11.31
N PHE A 157 18.21 -12.83 -10.73
CA PHE A 157 19.65 -13.07 -10.68
C PHE A 157 20.01 -14.30 -9.84
N ILE A 158 19.42 -14.49 -8.66
CA ILE A 158 19.64 -15.67 -7.83
C ILE A 158 19.24 -16.93 -8.59
N LYS A 159 18.10 -16.94 -9.28
CA LYS A 159 17.68 -18.06 -10.12
C LYS A 159 18.73 -18.33 -11.21
N TRP A 160 19.22 -17.29 -11.88
CA TRP A 160 20.20 -17.45 -12.96
C TRP A 160 21.54 -18.02 -12.46
N PHE A 161 22.06 -17.55 -11.32
CA PHE A 161 23.33 -18.04 -10.77
C PHE A 161 23.21 -19.42 -10.10
N MET A 162 22.12 -19.70 -9.40
CA MET A 162 21.96 -20.93 -8.61
C MET A 162 21.54 -22.13 -9.48
N TYR A 163 20.75 -21.92 -10.53
CA TYR A 163 20.32 -22.99 -11.43
C TYR A 163 21.26 -23.22 -12.62
N PHE A 164 22.17 -22.29 -12.93
CA PHE A 164 23.18 -22.53 -13.98
C PHE A 164 24.21 -23.61 -13.58
N ALA A 165 24.55 -23.71 -12.29
CA ALA A 165 25.54 -24.68 -11.80
C ALA A 165 25.01 -26.12 -11.64
N ASN A 166 23.68 -26.33 -11.63
CA ASN A 166 23.06 -27.64 -11.41
C ASN A 166 22.61 -28.36 -12.69
N VAL A 167 22.76 -27.74 -13.88
CA VAL A 167 22.38 -28.34 -15.18
C VAL A 167 23.61 -28.91 -15.91
N VAL A 168 24.56 -29.48 -15.16
CA VAL A 168 25.67 -30.29 -15.72
C VAL A 168 25.50 -31.78 -15.35
N GLY A 169 24.42 -32.16 -14.65
CA GLY A 169 24.28 -33.51 -14.06
C GLY A 169 23.25 -34.47 -14.66
N GLU A 170 22.18 -34.03 -15.34
CA GLU A 170 21.06 -34.94 -15.69
C GLU A 170 20.46 -34.58 -17.05
N PHE A 171 21.08 -35.06 -18.14
CA PHE A 171 20.43 -35.15 -19.46
C PHE A 171 19.55 -36.40 -19.46
N GLN A 172 18.29 -36.27 -19.05
CA GLN A 172 17.31 -37.35 -19.20
C GLN A 172 16.78 -37.33 -20.65
N PRO A 173 17.02 -38.38 -21.46
CA PRO A 173 16.51 -38.44 -22.82
C PRO A 173 14.99 -38.59 -22.80
N PHE A 174 14.37 -37.76 -23.62
CA PHE A 174 12.97 -37.79 -24.02
C PHE A 174 12.53 -39.22 -24.40
N LEU A 175 11.62 -39.82 -23.63
CA LEU A 175 10.88 -41.00 -24.08
C LEU A 175 9.38 -40.71 -24.04
N PHE A 176 8.80 -40.65 -25.23
CA PHE A 176 7.37 -40.75 -25.50
C PHE A 176 6.79 -42.03 -24.86
N LEU A 177 5.78 -41.87 -24.01
CA LEU A 177 4.56 -42.68 -23.97
C LEU A 177 3.50 -41.98 -23.12
#